data_AF-A0A8T4EGF6-F1
#
_entry.id   AF-A0A8T4EGF6-F1
#
_cell.length_a   1.000
_cell.length_b   1.000
_cell.length_c   1.000
_cell.angle_alpha   90.00
_cell.angle_beta   90.00
_cell.angle_gamma   90.00
#
_symmetry.space_group_name_H-M   'P 1'
#
loop_
_entity.id
_entity.type
_entity.pdbx_description
1 polymer ?
#
loop_
_entity_poly.entity_id
_entity_poly.type
_entity_poly.pdbx_seq_one_letter_code
_entity_poly.pdbx_strand_id
1 'polypeptide(L)'
;MRKVAALLIFLIMAGTACALGLEDYPEPFVLGSNFNARMVVGDDSPSGDVLAATSIATSLQVLSPKEKITALLESETINPYAENLILIGDCSNNGLIAEVKGDEACYSNLGAGIGAIELTEFNDVAVLIVGGRDSAGRRKAATALTKYDYLSFRGDSVYVTGTIESPRLSYELAELPEEEEEDEVEVIISTCSRDSDCPELQFCSTFGCVDIECPNGFTAANHSCTKEVREVAEIVEKIATPLAGNETALAPQSPRTFWDNIVNWFKSLFS
;
A
#
# COMPACT_ATOMS: atom_id res chain seq x y z
N MET A 1 7.38 12.48 -63.97
CA MET A 1 8.18 11.60 -63.08
C MET A 1 8.77 12.31 -61.86
N ARG A 2 9.39 13.51 -61.95
CA ARG A 2 9.95 14.22 -60.77
C ARG A 2 8.94 14.59 -59.65
N LYS A 3 7.67 14.85 -59.97
CA LYS A 3 6.63 15.18 -58.96
C LYS A 3 6.12 13.97 -58.17
N VAL A 4 6.31 12.75 -58.69
CA VAL A 4 5.88 11.50 -58.02
C VAL A 4 6.91 11.09 -56.96
N ALA A 5 8.20 11.36 -57.19
CA ALA A 5 9.26 11.09 -56.22
C ALA A 5 9.18 12.01 -54.98
N ALA A 6 8.74 13.27 -55.13
CA ALA A 6 8.59 14.20 -54.01
C ALA A 6 7.41 13.83 -53.08
N LEU A 7 6.35 13.23 -53.63
CA LEU A 7 5.16 12.83 -52.86
C LEU A 7 5.40 11.54 -52.06
N LEU A 8 6.35 10.70 -52.49
CA LEU A 8 6.73 9.45 -51.81
C LEU A 8 7.68 9.67 -50.61
N ILE A 9 8.47 10.75 -50.62
CA ILE A 9 9.35 11.11 -49.49
C ILE A 9 8.57 11.77 -48.34
N PHE A 10 7.47 12.48 -48.64
CA PHE A 10 6.62 13.10 -47.63
C PHE A 10 5.75 12.06 -46.87
N LEU A 11 5.51 10.89 -47.46
CA LEU A 11 4.70 9.82 -46.86
C LEU A 11 5.47 8.97 -45.83
N ILE A 12 6.80 9.05 -45.81
CA ILE A 12 7.65 8.26 -44.87
C ILE A 12 7.78 8.97 -43.51
N MET A 13 7.36 10.24 -43.41
CA MET A 13 7.20 10.96 -42.14
C MET A 13 5.88 10.64 -41.42
N ALA A 14 5.17 9.56 -41.82
CA ALA A 14 4.03 9.05 -41.06
C ALA A 14 4.56 8.61 -39.68
N GLY A 15 4.42 9.51 -38.71
CA GLY A 15 4.99 9.40 -37.39
C GLY A 15 4.60 8.09 -36.74
N THR A 16 5.61 7.38 -36.25
CA THR A 16 5.40 6.41 -35.18
C THR A 16 4.77 7.16 -34.02
N ALA A 17 3.46 6.96 -33.82
CA ALA A 17 2.83 7.29 -32.56
C ALA A 17 3.54 6.41 -31.51
N CYS A 18 4.45 7.01 -30.76
CA CYS A 18 4.98 6.35 -29.57
C CYS A 18 3.80 6.25 -28.61
N ALA A 19 3.35 5.03 -28.34
CA ALA A 19 2.40 4.79 -27.27
C ALA A 19 3.05 5.26 -25.97
N LEU A 20 2.30 6.04 -25.19
CA LEU A 20 2.76 6.60 -23.94
C LEU A 20 2.86 5.49 -22.88
N GLY A 21 4.06 5.23 -22.36
CA GLY A 21 4.30 4.20 -21.36
C GLY A 21 4.77 4.79 -20.02
N LEU A 22 4.66 4.03 -18.94
CA LEU A 22 5.17 4.43 -17.63
C LEU A 22 6.68 4.67 -17.62
N GLU A 23 7.42 4.09 -18.56
CA GLU A 23 8.83 4.43 -18.82
C GLU A 23 9.06 5.90 -19.19
N ASP A 24 8.04 6.61 -19.69
CA ASP A 24 8.10 8.02 -20.07
C ASP A 24 7.83 8.95 -18.86
N TYR A 25 7.41 8.43 -17.71
CA TYR A 25 7.19 9.25 -16.52
C TYR A 25 8.51 9.86 -16.01
N PRO A 26 8.56 11.17 -15.67
CA PRO A 26 7.45 12.12 -15.52
C PRO A 26 7.23 13.07 -16.72
N GLU A 27 7.84 12.81 -17.88
CA GLU A 27 7.93 13.75 -19.01
C GLU A 27 6.56 14.30 -19.48
N PRO A 28 5.48 13.53 -19.59
CA PRO A 28 4.18 14.06 -20.04
C PRO A 28 3.62 15.13 -19.09
N PHE A 29 3.96 15.04 -17.80
CA PHE A 29 3.44 15.91 -16.75
C PHE A 29 4.38 17.07 -16.41
N VAL A 30 5.62 17.04 -16.92
CA VAL A 30 6.64 18.06 -16.69
C VAL A 30 7.33 18.44 -18.01
N LEU A 31 6.95 19.59 -18.56
CA LEU A 31 7.54 20.12 -19.78
C LEU A 31 8.62 21.15 -19.46
N GLY A 32 9.87 20.69 -19.47
CA GLY A 32 11.03 21.51 -19.11
C GLY A 32 11.04 21.84 -17.62
N SER A 33 10.61 23.06 -17.26
CA SER A 33 10.57 23.53 -15.86
C SER A 33 9.15 23.83 -15.37
N ASN A 34 8.15 23.44 -16.17
CA ASN A 34 6.75 23.78 -15.95
C ASN A 34 5.97 22.48 -15.71
N PHE A 35 5.13 22.49 -14.69
CA PHE A 35 4.17 21.43 -14.49
C PHE A 35 3.05 21.58 -15.52
N ASN A 36 2.76 20.52 -16.27
CA ASN A 36 1.82 20.51 -17.37
C ASN A 36 0.71 19.49 -17.12
N ALA A 37 0.10 19.54 -15.94
CA ALA A 37 -0.98 18.63 -15.58
C ALA A 37 -1.88 19.23 -14.50
N ARG A 38 -3.03 18.60 -14.29
CA ARG A 38 -3.85 18.78 -13.08
C ARG A 38 -3.78 17.53 -12.24
N MET A 39 -3.53 17.72 -10.95
CA MET A 39 -3.60 16.64 -9.98
C MET A 39 -4.96 16.68 -9.32
N VAL A 40 -5.73 15.58 -9.43
CA VAL A 40 -7.11 15.53 -8.96
C VAL A 40 -7.28 14.38 -7.98
N VAL A 41 -7.84 14.70 -6.82
CA VAL A 41 -8.26 13.75 -5.79
C VAL A 41 -9.78 13.76 -5.77
N GLY A 42 -10.41 12.60 -5.59
CA GLY A 42 -11.86 12.50 -5.56
C GLY A 42 -12.48 13.22 -4.34
N ASP A 43 -13.70 13.73 -4.46
CA ASP A 43 -14.36 14.55 -3.41
C ASP A 43 -14.50 13.80 -2.08
N ASP A 44 -14.81 12.50 -2.14
CA ASP A 44 -15.01 11.61 -0.98
C ASP A 44 -13.75 10.77 -0.66
N SER A 45 -12.59 11.18 -1.16
CA SER A 45 -11.36 10.41 -0.98
C SER A 45 -10.91 10.39 0.48
N PRO A 46 -10.39 9.25 0.97
CA PRO A 46 -9.82 9.18 2.31
C PRO A 46 -8.58 10.10 2.42
N SER A 47 -8.25 10.52 3.64
CA SER A 47 -7.08 11.38 3.91
C SER A 47 -5.75 10.80 3.40
N GLY A 48 -5.67 9.48 3.23
CA GLY A 48 -4.52 8.81 2.62
C GLY A 48 -4.23 9.25 1.19
N ASP A 49 -5.26 9.63 0.42
CA ASP A 49 -5.13 10.06 -0.97
C ASP A 49 -4.59 11.48 -1.06
N VAL A 50 -5.02 12.35 -0.15
CA VAL A 50 -4.46 13.71 -0.03
C VAL A 50 -2.97 13.64 0.31
N LEU A 51 -2.57 12.69 1.17
CA LEU A 51 -1.15 12.45 1.47
C LEU A 51 -0.40 11.87 0.26
N ALA A 52 -1.03 10.98 -0.51
CA ALA A 52 -0.48 10.44 -1.76
C ALA A 52 -0.24 11.56 -2.78
N ALA A 53 -1.24 12.42 -2.99
CA ALA A 53 -1.17 13.61 -3.84
C ALA A 53 -0.06 14.56 -3.41
N THR A 54 0.02 14.88 -2.12
CA THR A 54 1.07 15.73 -1.56
C THR A 54 2.47 15.17 -1.82
N SER A 55 2.63 13.85 -1.72
CA SER A 55 3.92 13.18 -1.95
C SER A 55 4.36 13.30 -3.41
N ILE A 56 3.44 13.05 -4.36
CA ILE A 56 3.70 13.18 -5.80
C ILE A 56 3.99 14.65 -6.14
N ALA A 57 3.14 15.57 -5.68
CA ALA A 57 3.29 17.00 -5.94
C ALA A 57 4.64 17.53 -5.44
N THR A 58 5.05 17.14 -4.23
CA THR A 58 6.34 17.54 -3.67
C THR A 58 7.51 17.01 -4.49
N SER A 59 7.42 15.76 -4.99
CA SER A 59 8.44 15.16 -5.84
C SER A 59 8.55 15.88 -7.18
N LEU A 60 7.43 16.15 -7.84
CA LEU A 60 7.39 16.85 -9.14
C LEU A 60 7.76 18.33 -9.02
N GLN A 61 7.54 18.96 -7.87
CA GLN A 61 7.87 20.36 -7.62
C GLN A 61 9.38 20.64 -7.78
N VAL A 62 10.23 19.65 -7.50
CA VAL A 62 11.69 19.73 -7.71
C VAL A 62 12.03 19.89 -9.19
N LEU A 63 11.27 19.24 -10.08
CA LEU A 63 11.45 19.31 -11.53
C LEU A 63 10.77 20.53 -12.15
N SER A 64 9.72 21.04 -11.49
CA SER A 64 8.89 22.15 -11.97
C SER A 64 8.95 23.39 -11.06
N PRO A 65 10.12 24.00 -10.80
CA PRO A 65 10.28 25.03 -9.78
C PRO A 65 9.54 26.35 -10.07
N LYS A 66 8.99 26.53 -11.27
CA LYS A 66 8.28 27.75 -11.67
C LYS A 66 6.79 27.73 -11.36
N GLU A 67 6.21 26.54 -11.24
CA GLU A 67 4.77 26.36 -11.04
C GLU A 67 4.51 25.79 -9.66
N LYS A 68 3.49 26.31 -8.98
CA LYS A 68 3.04 25.74 -7.71
C LYS A 68 2.13 24.56 -8.01
N ILE A 69 2.55 23.35 -7.65
CA ILE A 69 1.73 22.16 -7.83
C ILE A 69 0.72 22.08 -6.68
N THR A 70 -0.56 22.08 -7.01
CA THR A 70 -1.66 21.89 -6.05
C THR A 70 -2.58 20.79 -6.54
N ALA A 71 -3.02 19.94 -5.63
CA ALA A 71 -4.10 19.01 -5.89
C ALA A 71 -5.44 19.75 -5.82
N LEU A 72 -6.34 19.43 -6.75
CA LEU A 72 -7.72 19.88 -6.79
C LEU A 72 -8.63 18.75 -6.34
N LEU A 73 -9.79 19.09 -5.81
CA LEU A 73 -10.89 18.15 -5.69
C LEU A 73 -11.55 17.92 -7.05
N GLU A 74 -12.20 16.77 -7.22
CA GLU A 74 -12.95 16.45 -8.44
C GLU A 74 -13.98 17.54 -8.77
N SER A 75 -14.77 17.96 -7.79
CA SER A 75 -15.77 19.03 -7.94
C SER A 75 -15.20 20.41 -8.31
N GLU A 76 -13.90 20.64 -8.10
CA GLU A 76 -13.22 21.89 -8.46
C GLU A 76 -12.72 21.88 -9.91
N THR A 77 -12.76 20.73 -10.58
CA THR A 77 -12.16 20.56 -11.88
C THR A 77 -13.14 20.97 -13.00
N ILE A 78 -12.90 22.15 -13.59
CA ILE A 78 -13.63 22.60 -14.77
C ILE A 78 -12.90 22.08 -16.02
N ASN A 79 -13.58 21.25 -16.80
CA ASN A 79 -13.06 20.60 -18.02
C ASN A 79 -11.74 19.84 -17.75
N PRO A 80 -11.80 18.67 -17.07
CA PRO A 80 -10.62 17.90 -16.70
C PRO A 80 -9.72 17.54 -17.89
N TYR A 81 -10.30 17.32 -19.07
CA TYR A 81 -9.57 16.84 -20.26
C TYR A 81 -8.95 17.96 -21.11
N ALA A 82 -8.78 19.16 -20.56
CA ALA A 82 -8.09 20.26 -21.26
C ALA A 82 -6.55 20.15 -21.16
N GLU A 83 -6.05 19.40 -20.19
CA GLU A 83 -4.63 19.26 -19.83
C GLU A 83 -4.37 17.80 -19.40
N ASN A 84 -3.10 17.40 -19.25
CA ASN A 84 -2.78 16.08 -18.72
C ASN A 84 -3.27 15.95 -17.27
N LEU A 85 -3.53 14.72 -16.84
CA LEU A 85 -4.15 14.43 -15.56
C LEU A 85 -3.32 13.48 -14.71
N ILE A 86 -3.23 13.77 -13.41
CA ILE A 86 -2.78 12.83 -12.39
C ILE A 86 -3.98 12.58 -11.46
N LEU A 87 -4.66 11.46 -11.65
CA LEU A 87 -5.85 11.08 -10.91
C LEU A 87 -5.47 10.16 -9.76
N ILE A 88 -5.94 10.47 -8.55
CA ILE A 88 -5.58 9.73 -7.34
C ILE A 88 -6.87 9.28 -6.66
N GLY A 89 -6.93 7.98 -6.34
CA GLY A 89 -8.08 7.38 -5.67
C GLY A 89 -8.49 6.04 -6.26
N ASP A 90 -9.75 5.70 -6.06
CA ASP A 90 -10.44 4.59 -6.71
C ASP A 90 -11.71 5.12 -7.41
N CYS A 91 -12.37 4.28 -8.20
CA CYS A 91 -13.57 4.70 -8.94
C CYS A 91 -14.79 4.96 -8.06
N SER A 92 -14.76 4.56 -6.78
CA SER A 92 -15.87 4.83 -5.85
C SER A 92 -15.78 6.21 -5.22
N ASN A 93 -14.58 6.79 -5.12
CA ASN A 93 -14.37 8.13 -4.56
C ASN A 93 -13.90 9.18 -5.57
N ASN A 94 -13.44 8.79 -6.76
CA ASN A 94 -13.01 9.69 -7.84
C ASN A 94 -13.69 9.30 -9.16
N GLY A 95 -14.74 10.03 -9.52
CA GLY A 95 -15.56 9.76 -10.70
C GLY A 95 -14.80 9.93 -12.03
N LEU A 96 -13.77 10.77 -12.08
CA LEU A 96 -12.89 10.88 -13.27
C LEU A 96 -12.12 9.58 -13.53
N ILE A 97 -11.72 8.85 -12.49
CA ILE A 97 -11.09 7.53 -12.69
C ILE A 97 -12.12 6.55 -13.25
N ALA A 98 -13.36 6.58 -12.76
CA ALA A 98 -14.44 5.74 -13.28
C ALA A 98 -14.74 6.07 -14.75
N GLU A 99 -14.72 7.36 -15.14
CA GLU A 99 -14.92 7.78 -16.52
C GLU A 99 -13.79 7.30 -17.44
N VAL A 100 -12.53 7.43 -17.01
CA VAL A 100 -11.37 7.01 -17.80
C VAL A 100 -11.27 5.48 -17.93
N LYS A 101 -11.58 4.73 -16.87
CA LYS A 101 -11.53 3.25 -16.87
C LYS A 101 -12.80 2.58 -17.39
N GLY A 102 -13.92 3.29 -17.44
CA GLY A 102 -15.23 2.74 -17.86
C GLY A 102 -15.86 1.81 -16.82
N ASP A 103 -16.60 0.79 -17.30
CA ASP A 103 -17.38 -0.13 -16.46
C ASP A 103 -16.54 -1.18 -15.69
N GLU A 104 -15.21 -1.12 -15.77
CA GLU A 104 -14.35 -2.07 -15.07
C GLU A 104 -14.40 -1.87 -13.55
N ALA A 105 -14.54 -2.96 -12.80
CA ALA A 105 -14.52 -2.91 -11.35
C ALA A 105 -13.13 -2.49 -10.87
N CYS A 106 -12.99 -1.22 -10.50
CA CYS A 106 -11.68 -0.64 -10.20
C CYS A 106 -11.06 -1.29 -8.96
N TYR A 107 -9.97 -2.02 -9.20
CA TYR A 107 -9.10 -2.59 -8.18
C TYR A 107 -9.78 -3.53 -7.17
N SER A 108 -11.00 -4.01 -7.46
CA SER A 108 -11.74 -4.91 -6.56
C SER A 108 -11.03 -6.26 -6.40
N ASN A 109 -10.31 -6.68 -7.45
CA ASN A 109 -9.47 -7.87 -7.49
C ASN A 109 -8.08 -7.67 -6.86
N LEU A 110 -7.71 -6.45 -6.44
CA LEU A 110 -6.44 -6.22 -5.77
C LEU A 110 -6.50 -6.67 -4.30
N GLY A 111 -5.43 -7.33 -3.86
CA GLY A 111 -5.19 -7.58 -2.45
C GLY A 111 -5.06 -6.28 -1.65
N ALA A 112 -5.42 -6.32 -0.36
CA ALA A 112 -5.24 -5.18 0.54
C ALA A 112 -3.76 -4.75 0.59
N GLY A 113 -3.52 -3.45 0.63
CA GLY A 113 -2.21 -2.84 0.63
C GLY A 113 -1.46 -2.90 -0.71
N ILE A 114 -2.03 -3.46 -1.78
CA ILE A 114 -1.44 -3.41 -3.13
C ILE A 114 -1.86 -2.10 -3.81
N GLY A 115 -0.87 -1.34 -4.27
CA GLY A 115 -1.07 -0.14 -5.09
C GLY A 115 -1.08 -0.48 -6.57
N ALA A 116 -1.65 0.40 -7.39
CA ALA A 116 -1.59 0.33 -8.84
C ALA A 116 -1.21 1.69 -9.41
N ILE A 117 -0.41 1.68 -10.47
CA ILE A 117 -0.07 2.85 -11.27
C ILE A 117 -0.37 2.49 -12.71
N GLU A 118 -1.12 3.33 -13.38
CA GLU A 118 -1.51 3.14 -14.78
C GLU A 118 -1.34 4.47 -15.52
N LEU A 119 -0.71 4.44 -16.69
CA LEU A 119 -0.60 5.58 -17.58
C LEU A 119 -1.35 5.23 -18.86
N THR A 120 -2.33 6.06 -19.20
CA THR A 120 -3.17 5.86 -20.38
C THR A 120 -3.38 7.19 -21.11
N GLU A 121 -3.94 7.11 -22.31
CA GLU A 121 -4.36 8.27 -23.08
C GLU A 121 -5.88 8.31 -23.16
N PHE A 122 -6.47 9.46 -22.82
CA PHE A 122 -7.91 9.66 -22.85
C PHE A 122 -8.22 11.03 -23.44
N ASN A 123 -8.97 11.09 -24.54
CA ASN A 123 -9.26 12.34 -25.27
C ASN A 123 -7.98 13.14 -25.64
N ASP A 124 -6.97 12.47 -26.19
CA ASP A 124 -5.67 13.04 -26.60
C ASP A 124 -4.84 13.68 -25.46
N VAL A 125 -5.17 13.40 -24.18
CA VAL A 125 -4.36 13.80 -23.02
C VAL A 125 -3.82 12.60 -22.26
N ALA A 126 -2.62 12.76 -21.67
CA ALA A 126 -2.00 11.77 -20.82
C ALA A 126 -2.68 11.73 -19.45
N VAL A 127 -3.07 10.54 -18.99
CA VAL A 127 -3.73 10.33 -17.69
C VAL A 127 -2.94 9.31 -16.88
N LEU A 128 -2.33 9.77 -15.79
CA LEU A 128 -1.70 8.91 -14.79
C LEU A 128 -2.69 8.64 -13.65
N ILE A 129 -3.08 7.38 -13.50
CA ILE A 129 -3.96 6.92 -12.42
C ILE A 129 -3.11 6.30 -11.31
N VAL A 130 -3.29 6.79 -10.09
CA VAL A 130 -2.64 6.28 -8.89
C VAL A 130 -3.70 5.68 -7.99
N GLY A 131 -3.80 4.36 -8.04
CA GLY A 131 -4.88 3.59 -7.43
C GLY A 131 -4.43 2.51 -6.44
N GLY A 132 -5.41 1.73 -6.00
CA GLY A 132 -5.26 0.65 -5.04
C GLY A 132 -6.55 0.43 -4.28
N ARG A 133 -6.75 -0.79 -3.74
CA ARG A 133 -7.97 -1.13 -3.00
C ARG A 133 -8.17 -0.31 -1.73
N ASP A 134 -7.08 0.09 -1.09
CA ASP A 134 -7.10 0.88 0.14
C ASP A 134 -6.08 2.02 0.11
N SER A 135 -6.15 2.88 1.12
CA SER A 135 -5.26 4.03 1.29
C SER A 135 -3.79 3.63 1.45
N ALA A 136 -3.49 2.43 1.97
CA ALA A 136 -2.12 1.98 2.13
C ALA A 136 -1.50 1.63 0.78
N GLY A 137 -2.25 0.95 -0.10
CA GLY A 137 -1.87 0.68 -1.48
C GLY A 137 -1.63 1.95 -2.28
N ARG A 138 -2.57 2.90 -2.24
CA ARG A 138 -2.45 4.21 -2.93
C ARG A 138 -1.23 5.02 -2.49
N ARG A 139 -0.95 5.08 -1.18
CA ARG A 139 0.26 5.73 -0.65
C ARG A 139 1.54 5.03 -1.08
N LYS A 140 1.52 3.70 -1.19
CA LYS A 140 2.65 2.92 -1.69
C LYS A 140 2.92 3.21 -3.16
N ALA A 141 1.87 3.25 -3.98
CA ALA A 141 1.94 3.64 -5.39
C ALA A 141 2.51 5.06 -5.57
N ALA A 142 1.99 6.04 -4.83
CA ALA A 142 2.53 7.40 -4.82
C ALA A 142 4.01 7.43 -4.42
N THR A 143 4.43 6.64 -3.43
CA THR A 143 5.84 6.58 -3.02
C THR A 143 6.73 5.89 -4.04
N ALA A 144 6.20 4.97 -4.85
CA ALA A 144 6.95 4.41 -5.98
C ALA A 144 7.21 5.49 -7.05
N LEU A 145 6.22 6.32 -7.35
CA LEU A 145 6.37 7.44 -8.29
C LEU A 145 7.40 8.47 -7.82
N THR A 146 7.54 8.73 -6.52
CA THR A 146 8.61 9.63 -6.03
C THR A 146 10.02 9.05 -6.16
N LYS A 147 10.13 7.75 -6.47
CA LYS A 147 11.40 7.03 -6.65
C LYS A 147 11.61 6.59 -8.10
N TYR A 148 11.02 7.30 -9.06
CA TYR A 148 11.11 6.96 -10.49
C TYR A 148 12.56 6.88 -11.02
N ASP A 149 13.51 7.63 -10.46
CA ASP A 149 14.93 7.51 -10.81
C ASP A 149 15.57 6.17 -10.40
N TYR A 150 14.97 5.46 -9.43
CA TYR A 150 15.49 4.21 -8.86
C TYR A 150 14.68 2.98 -9.26
N LEU A 151 13.44 3.19 -9.71
CA LEU A 151 12.52 2.14 -10.12
C LEU A 151 12.31 2.22 -11.63
N SER A 152 12.70 1.17 -12.36
CA SER A 152 12.54 1.13 -13.81
C SER A 152 11.09 0.82 -14.20
N PHE A 153 10.25 1.84 -14.30
CA PHE A 153 8.90 1.74 -14.84
C PHE A 153 8.89 1.24 -16.30
N ARG A 154 7.86 0.47 -16.68
CA ARG A 154 7.69 -0.14 -18.00
C ARG A 154 6.22 -0.39 -18.31
N GLY A 155 5.84 -0.30 -19.58
CA GLY A 155 4.49 -0.59 -20.07
C GLY A 155 3.47 0.38 -19.49
N ASP A 156 2.19 0.06 -19.67
CA ASP A 156 1.12 1.02 -19.38
C ASP A 156 0.61 0.91 -17.93
N SER A 157 0.87 -0.22 -17.26
CA SER A 157 0.43 -0.45 -15.88
C SER A 157 1.44 -1.24 -15.06
N VAL A 158 1.45 -1.01 -13.75
CA VAL A 158 2.27 -1.74 -12.79
C VAL A 158 1.62 -1.78 -11.40
N TYR A 159 1.76 -2.91 -10.71
CA TYR A 159 1.35 -3.05 -9.32
C TYR A 159 2.50 -2.73 -8.37
N VAL A 160 2.16 -2.19 -7.20
CA VAL A 160 3.12 -1.79 -6.19
C VAL A 160 2.90 -2.58 -4.91
N THR A 161 3.87 -3.44 -4.59
CA THR A 161 3.92 -4.29 -3.39
C THR A 161 5.04 -3.83 -2.45
N GLY A 162 5.31 -4.56 -1.36
CA GLY A 162 6.32 -4.19 -0.36
C GLY A 162 5.78 -3.24 0.71
N THR A 163 6.63 -2.34 1.22
CA THR A 163 6.24 -1.33 2.24
C THR A 163 6.19 0.07 1.63
N ILE A 164 5.64 1.04 2.38
CA ILE A 164 5.65 2.45 1.96
C ILE A 164 7.10 2.96 1.82
N GLU A 165 8.01 2.64 2.75
CA GLU A 165 9.39 3.11 2.64
C GLU A 165 10.20 2.35 1.56
N SER A 166 9.79 1.15 1.20
CA SER A 166 10.47 0.28 0.23
C SER A 166 9.46 -0.37 -0.72
N PRO A 167 8.84 0.42 -1.62
CA PRO A 167 7.91 -0.09 -2.60
C PRO A 167 8.64 -0.98 -3.62
N ARG A 168 7.94 -1.99 -4.14
CA ARG A 168 8.44 -2.91 -5.17
C ARG A 168 7.45 -2.97 -6.32
N LEU A 169 7.95 -2.94 -7.55
CA LEU A 169 7.14 -3.06 -8.76
C LEU A 169 6.86 -4.54 -9.07
N SER A 170 5.63 -4.84 -9.47
CA SER A 170 5.20 -6.14 -9.99
C SER A 170 4.36 -5.91 -11.24
N TYR A 171 4.77 -6.50 -12.36
CA TYR A 171 4.06 -6.38 -13.65
C TYR A 171 3.05 -7.49 -13.89
N GLU A 172 3.19 -8.56 -13.12
CA GLU A 172 2.22 -9.63 -13.04
C GLU A 172 1.47 -9.41 -11.73
N LEU A 173 0.14 -9.38 -11.80
CA LEU A 173 -0.64 -9.50 -10.59
C LEU A 173 -0.25 -10.87 -10.04
N ALA A 174 0.38 -10.92 -8.87
CA ALA A 174 0.59 -12.21 -8.22
C ALA A 174 -0.81 -12.80 -8.09
N GLU A 175 -1.10 -13.83 -8.88
CA GLU A 175 -2.30 -14.62 -8.72
C GLU A 175 -2.29 -14.99 -7.25
N LEU A 176 -3.22 -14.39 -6.48
CA LEU A 176 -3.39 -14.79 -5.10
C LEU A 176 -3.55 -16.30 -5.21
N PRO A 177 -2.74 -17.10 -4.49
CA PRO A 177 -2.89 -18.54 -4.55
C PRO A 177 -4.38 -18.77 -4.35
N GLU A 178 -5.04 -19.34 -5.37
CA GLU A 178 -6.44 -19.73 -5.24
C GLU A 178 -6.47 -20.43 -3.90
N GLU A 179 -7.23 -19.90 -2.93
CA GLU A 179 -7.38 -20.54 -1.64
C GLU A 179 -7.82 -21.95 -2.01
N GLU A 180 -6.90 -22.93 -1.96
CA GLU A 180 -7.19 -24.31 -2.28
C GLU A 180 -8.38 -24.59 -1.38
N GLU A 181 -9.56 -24.79 -1.97
CA GLU A 181 -10.80 -25.05 -1.24
C GLU A 181 -10.41 -26.05 -0.18
N GLU A 182 -10.32 -25.61 1.08
CA GLU A 182 -9.94 -26.50 2.16
C GLU A 182 -11.05 -27.55 2.13
N ASP A 183 -10.72 -28.72 1.57
CA ASP A 183 -11.62 -29.87 1.44
C ASP A 183 -12.40 -29.89 2.74
N GLU A 184 -13.72 -29.65 2.66
CA GLU A 184 -14.59 -29.56 3.83
C GLU A 184 -14.21 -30.74 4.72
N VAL A 185 -13.46 -30.46 5.80
CA VAL A 185 -13.05 -31.51 6.70
C VAL A 185 -14.37 -31.96 7.29
N GLU A 186 -14.89 -33.08 6.79
CA GLU A 186 -16.04 -33.73 7.38
C GLU A 186 -15.67 -33.92 8.84
N VAL A 187 -16.18 -33.03 9.68
CA VAL A 187 -16.04 -33.15 11.12
C VAL A 187 -16.84 -34.40 11.43
N ILE A 188 -16.15 -35.54 11.49
CA ILE A 188 -16.72 -36.77 12.01
C ILE A 188 -16.99 -36.45 13.47
N ILE A 189 -18.19 -35.94 13.76
CA ILE A 189 -18.69 -35.80 15.12
C ILE A 189 -18.77 -37.22 15.64
N SER A 190 -17.73 -37.65 16.36
CA SER A 190 -17.72 -38.93 17.04
C SER A 190 -18.82 -38.86 18.10
N THR A 191 -19.97 -39.41 17.74
CA THR A 191 -21.07 -39.57 18.68
C THR A 191 -20.61 -40.53 19.75
N CYS A 192 -20.49 -40.06 20.98
CA CYS A 192 -20.13 -40.85 22.14
C CYS A 192 -21.38 -41.10 22.96
N SER A 193 -21.45 -42.24 23.66
CA SER A 193 -22.49 -42.50 24.65
C SER A 193 -21.93 -42.51 26.07
N ARG A 194 -20.61 -42.71 26.22
CA ARG A 194 -19.87 -42.71 27.48
C ARG A 194 -18.46 -42.16 27.24
N ASP A 195 -17.81 -41.68 28.30
CA ASP A 195 -16.45 -41.12 28.23
C ASP A 195 -15.41 -42.11 27.70
N SER A 196 -15.64 -43.43 27.87
CA SER A 196 -14.79 -44.48 27.30
C SER A 196 -14.79 -44.54 25.78
N ASP A 197 -15.78 -43.91 25.14
CA ASP A 197 -15.90 -43.88 23.68
C ASP A 197 -15.05 -42.76 23.07
N CYS A 198 -14.44 -41.91 23.90
CA CYS A 198 -13.63 -40.78 23.49
C CYS A 198 -12.11 -41.09 23.54
N PRO A 199 -11.31 -40.46 22.67
CA PRO A 199 -9.84 -40.50 22.75
C PRO A 199 -9.31 -40.03 24.10
N GLU A 200 -8.07 -40.41 24.44
CA GLU A 200 -7.39 -39.91 25.65
C GLU A 200 -7.44 -38.37 25.67
N LEU A 201 -7.83 -37.77 26.81
CA LEU A 201 -8.02 -36.33 27.07
C LEU A 201 -9.37 -35.70 26.68
N GLN A 202 -10.29 -36.48 26.12
CA GLN A 202 -11.65 -36.03 25.82
C GLN A 202 -12.70 -36.67 26.74
N PHE A 203 -13.85 -36.02 26.92
CA PHE A 203 -15.01 -36.61 27.60
C PHE A 203 -16.26 -36.50 26.72
N CYS A 204 -17.25 -37.33 27.03
CA CYS A 204 -18.45 -37.38 26.25
C CYS A 204 -19.46 -36.30 26.67
N SER A 205 -19.75 -35.39 25.75
CA SER A 205 -20.79 -34.37 25.87
C SER A 205 -22.00 -34.73 25.03
N THR A 206 -23.13 -34.04 25.25
CA THR A 206 -24.34 -34.13 24.40
C THR A 206 -24.03 -33.88 22.91
N PHE A 207 -22.91 -33.23 22.60
CA PHE A 207 -22.50 -32.85 21.26
C PHE A 207 -21.32 -33.66 20.70
N GLY A 208 -20.88 -34.73 21.38
CA GLY A 208 -19.74 -35.56 20.98
C GLY A 208 -18.57 -35.48 21.97
N CYS A 209 -17.42 -36.01 21.58
CA CYS A 209 -16.21 -35.94 22.39
C CYS A 209 -15.63 -34.53 22.38
N VAL A 210 -15.39 -33.96 23.56
CA VAL A 210 -14.88 -32.59 23.72
C VAL A 210 -13.56 -32.64 24.47
N ASP A 211 -12.55 -31.93 23.96
CA ASP A 211 -11.27 -31.75 24.63
C ASP A 211 -11.42 -30.94 25.91
N ILE A 212 -10.85 -31.45 26.99
CA ILE A 212 -10.73 -30.72 28.24
C ILE A 212 -9.50 -29.82 28.11
N GLU A 213 -9.66 -28.64 27.53
CA GLU A 213 -8.74 -27.54 27.84
C GLU A 213 -8.96 -27.18 29.31
N CYS A 214 -8.23 -27.80 30.24
CA CYS A 214 -8.46 -27.76 31.69
C CYS A 214 -8.73 -26.31 32.16
N PRO A 215 -10.00 -25.91 32.37
CA PRO A 215 -10.29 -24.63 32.98
C PRO A 215 -10.03 -24.82 34.48
N ASN A 216 -9.29 -23.88 35.06
CA ASN A 216 -8.82 -23.90 36.45
C ASN A 216 -9.78 -24.62 37.43
N GLY A 217 -9.39 -25.82 37.90
CA GLY A 217 -9.93 -26.42 39.11
C GLY A 217 -10.78 -27.69 39.00
N PHE A 218 -10.96 -28.30 37.82
CA PHE A 218 -11.65 -29.60 37.73
C PHE A 218 -10.67 -30.77 37.64
N THR A 219 -10.88 -31.78 38.49
CA THR A 219 -10.21 -33.10 38.40
C THR A 219 -11.20 -34.09 37.80
N ALA A 220 -11.00 -34.51 36.55
CA ALA A 220 -11.70 -35.66 36.00
C ALA A 220 -11.16 -36.96 36.64
N ALA A 221 -12.03 -37.96 36.82
CA ALA A 221 -11.61 -39.26 37.33
C ALA A 221 -10.54 -39.84 36.39
N ASN A 222 -9.33 -40.06 36.92
CA ASN A 222 -8.12 -40.53 36.22
C ASN A 222 -7.30 -39.50 35.41
N HIS A 223 -7.62 -38.19 35.44
CA HIS A 223 -6.76 -37.17 34.82
C HIS A 223 -6.46 -36.02 35.79
N SER A 224 -5.18 -35.86 36.16
CA SER A 224 -4.71 -34.85 37.11
C SER A 224 -4.07 -33.68 36.37
N CYS A 225 -4.86 -32.64 36.07
CA CYS A 225 -4.37 -31.41 35.42
C CYS A 225 -3.38 -30.59 36.31
N THR A 226 -3.01 -31.06 37.51
CA THR A 226 -2.19 -30.30 38.47
C THR A 226 -0.69 -30.37 38.22
N LYS A 227 -0.20 -31.18 37.26
CA LYS A 227 1.25 -31.40 37.09
C LYS A 227 1.94 -30.33 36.25
N GLU A 228 1.26 -29.68 35.30
CA GLU A 228 1.87 -28.70 34.38
C GLU A 228 1.83 -27.27 34.89
N VAL A 229 0.86 -26.90 35.75
CA VAL A 229 0.77 -25.55 36.33
C VAL A 229 1.97 -25.22 37.24
N ARG A 230 2.67 -26.23 37.76
CA ARG A 230 3.82 -26.04 38.64
C ARG A 230 5.09 -25.58 37.91
N GLU A 231 5.26 -25.93 36.64
CA GLU A 231 6.43 -25.51 35.85
C GLU A 231 6.32 -24.05 35.38
N VAL A 232 5.09 -23.60 35.05
CA VAL A 232 4.85 -22.20 34.64
C VAL A 232 5.01 -21.24 35.82
N ALA A 233 4.59 -21.63 37.03
CA ALA A 233 4.74 -20.81 38.22
C ALA A 233 6.22 -20.56 38.59
N GLU A 234 7.11 -21.55 38.44
CA GLU A 234 8.55 -21.38 38.67
C GLU A 234 9.23 -20.47 37.63
N ILE A 235 8.70 -20.40 36.40
CA ILE A 235 9.20 -19.50 35.34
C ILE A 235 8.77 -18.05 35.61
N VAL A 236 7.52 -17.83 36.03
CA VAL A 236 7.00 -16.49 36.34
C VAL A 236 7.72 -15.88 37.56
N GLU A 237 8.07 -16.69 38.57
CA GLU A 237 8.81 -16.22 39.76
C GLU A 237 10.26 -15.82 39.41
N LYS A 238 10.90 -16.48 38.43
CA LYS A 238 12.23 -16.09 37.92
C LYS A 238 12.22 -14.83 37.04
N ILE A 239 11.10 -14.50 36.40
CA ILE A 239 10.98 -13.31 35.56
C ILE A 239 10.58 -12.07 36.39
N ALA A 240 9.90 -12.27 37.52
CA ALA A 240 9.40 -11.19 38.39
C ALA A 240 10.45 -10.61 39.36
N THR A 241 11.74 -10.99 39.28
CA THR A 241 12.77 -10.37 40.11
C THR A 241 13.05 -8.93 39.62
N PRO A 242 13.02 -7.90 40.49
CA PRO A 242 12.82 -6.53 40.03
C PRO A 242 14.09 -5.90 39.43
N LEU A 243 13.89 -5.12 38.36
CA LEU A 243 14.81 -4.09 37.85
C LEU A 243 14.97 -2.92 38.85
N ALA A 244 15.26 -3.22 40.11
CA ALA A 244 15.61 -2.25 41.13
C ALA A 244 17.13 -2.00 41.05
N GLY A 245 17.57 -1.17 40.11
CA GLY A 245 18.98 -0.82 40.05
C GLY A 245 19.45 -0.05 38.82
N ASN A 246 18.81 1.06 38.46
CA ASN A 246 19.55 2.23 37.95
C ASN A 246 18.66 3.48 37.84
N GLU A 247 18.26 4.06 38.96
CA GLU A 247 17.81 5.45 38.99
C GLU A 247 19.03 6.37 39.09
N THR A 248 19.72 6.61 37.97
CA THR A 248 20.48 7.85 37.80
C THR A 248 19.53 8.91 37.27
N ALA A 249 19.01 9.71 38.20
CA ALA A 249 18.22 10.91 37.96
C ALA A 249 18.97 11.87 37.01
N LEU A 250 18.52 11.95 35.76
CA LEU A 250 18.79 13.10 34.90
C LEU A 250 17.74 14.16 35.21
N ALA A 251 18.17 15.20 35.93
CA ALA A 251 17.37 16.39 36.18
C ALA A 251 16.89 17.01 34.85
N PRO A 252 15.69 17.62 34.81
CA PRO A 252 15.16 18.25 33.60
C PRO A 252 16.02 19.46 33.23
N GLN A 253 16.90 19.28 32.25
CA GLN A 253 17.63 20.36 31.60
C GLN A 253 16.62 21.18 30.80
N SER A 254 16.55 22.49 31.08
CA SER A 254 15.60 23.40 30.44
C SER A 254 15.69 23.34 28.90
N PRO A 255 14.59 23.59 28.16
CA PRO A 255 14.52 23.41 26.70
C PRO A 255 15.55 24.17 25.87
N ARG A 256 16.29 25.13 26.46
CA ARG A 256 17.30 25.93 25.75
C ARG A 256 18.61 25.19 25.54
N THR A 257 19.07 24.34 26.47
CA THR A 257 20.39 23.70 26.35
C THR A 257 20.44 22.60 25.29
N PHE A 258 19.29 22.02 24.93
CA PHE A 258 19.22 21.03 23.85
C PHE A 258 19.49 21.65 22.47
N TRP A 259 18.90 22.81 22.18
CA TRP A 259 19.08 23.49 20.90
C TRP A 259 20.49 24.07 20.75
N ASP A 260 21.08 24.59 21.82
CA ASP A 260 22.45 25.13 21.78
C ASP A 260 23.49 24.04 21.46
N ASN A 261 23.27 22.80 21.92
CA ASN A 261 24.14 21.66 21.60
C ASN A 261 24.02 21.22 20.14
N ILE A 262 22.81 21.24 19.56
CA ILE A 262 22.61 20.92 18.13
C ILE A 262 23.27 21.99 17.25
N VAL A 263 23.12 23.27 17.57
CA VAL A 263 23.69 24.38 16.80
C VAL A 263 25.23 24.36 16.85
N ASN A 264 25.83 24.07 18.01
CA ASN A 264 27.28 23.99 18.14
C ASN A 264 27.86 22.76 17.43
N TRP A 265 27.16 21.63 17.44
CA TRP A 265 27.56 20.45 16.67
C TRP A 265 27.54 20.75 15.15
N PHE A 266 26.49 21.41 14.66
CA PHE A 266 26.42 21.84 13.25
C PHE A 266 27.57 22.79 12.86
N LYS A 267 27.94 23.74 13.72
CA LYS A 267 29.06 24.66 13.45
C LYS A 267 30.41 23.94 13.32
N SER A 268 30.62 22.84 14.06
CA SER A 268 31.87 22.08 13.99
C SER A 268 32.04 21.26 12.71
N LEU A 269 30.95 21.02 11.98
CA LEU A 269 30.98 20.29 10.71
C LEU A 269 31.35 21.17 9.50
N PHE A 270 31.33 22.50 9.67
CA PHE A 270 31.60 23.47 8.60
C PHE A 270 32.78 24.40 8.89
N SER A 271 33.61 24.06 9.87
CA SER A 271 34.89 24.74 10.19
C SER A 271 36.07 23.79 10.03
#